data_AF-A0A2W2J2K9-F1
#
_entry.id   AF-A0A2W2J2K9-F1
#
_cell.length_a   1.000
_cell.length_b   1.000
_cell.length_c   1.000
_cell.angle_alpha   90.00
_cell.angle_beta   90.00
_cell.angle_gamma   90.00
#
_symmetry.space_group_name_H-M   'P 1'
#
loop_
_entity.id
_entity.type
_entity.pdbx_description
1 polymer ?
#
loop_
_entity_poly.entity_id
_entity_poly.type
_entity_poly.pdbx_seq_one_letter_code
_entity_poly.pdbx_strand_id
1 'polypeptide(L)'
;MIGFTAQDDGLFLVWEVEAGESGASGVINDEAAAEKDMLRALAAFRNGRGRVRYARLAPAPGAVYDYRYGTTLITAHRADGVTVSVAGDAWEDAL
;
A
#
# COMPACT_ATOMS: atom_id res chain seq x y z
N MET A 1 23.85 3.30 -21.58
CA MET A 1 23.08 3.82 -20.44
C MET A 1 21.89 2.89 -20.28
N ILE A 2 21.99 1.91 -19.38
CA ILE A 2 20.91 0.94 -19.14
C ILE A 2 20.07 1.55 -18.01
N GLY A 3 18.84 1.94 -18.34
CA GLY A 3 17.88 2.43 -17.35
C GLY A 3 17.39 1.23 -16.54
N PHE A 4 17.83 1.13 -15.28
CA PHE A 4 17.24 0.21 -14.33
C PHE A 4 15.83 0.72 -14.01
N THR A 5 14.81 0.04 -14.54
CA THR A 5 13.44 0.25 -14.09
C THR A 5 13.25 -0.53 -12.79
N ALA A 6 12.35 -0.08 -11.92
CA ALA A 6 12.02 -0.72 -10.64
C ALA A 6 11.69 -2.23 -10.73
N GLN A 7 11.40 -2.71 -11.94
CA GLN A 7 11.09 -4.09 -12.29
C GLN A 7 12.29 -5.04 -12.18
N ASP A 8 13.53 -4.55 -12.27
CA ASP A 8 14.75 -5.37 -12.17
C ASP A 8 15.24 -5.53 -10.70
N ASP A 9 14.77 -4.69 -9.79
CA ASP A 9 15.28 -4.57 -8.41
C ASP A 9 14.46 -5.33 -7.33
N GLY A 10 13.37 -5.99 -7.72
CA GLY A 10 12.44 -6.65 -6.80
C GLY A 10 11.69 -5.68 -5.90
N LEU A 11 11.47 -4.45 -6.38
CA LEU A 11 10.68 -3.42 -5.71
C LEU A 11 9.22 -3.53 -6.14
N PHE A 12 8.33 -3.63 -5.17
CA PHE A 12 6.88 -3.68 -5.32
C PHE A 12 6.24 -2.58 -4.48
N LEU A 13 4.96 -2.35 -4.73
CA LEU A 13 4.08 -1.57 -3.88
C LEU A 13 3.06 -2.50 -3.27
N VAL A 14 2.97 -2.45 -1.95
CA VAL A 14 1.93 -3.13 -1.20
C VAL A 14 0.92 -2.08 -0.81
N TRP A 15 -0.34 -2.36 -1.11
CA TRP A 15 -1.44 -1.57 -0.60
C TRP A 15 -2.28 -2.39 0.35
N GLU A 16 -2.82 -1.72 1.37
CA GLU A 16 -3.69 -2.32 2.37
C GLU A 16 -4.83 -1.39 2.71
N VAL A 17 -5.93 -1.99 3.15
CA VAL A 17 -7.14 -1.34 3.65
C VAL A 17 -7.55 -2.05 4.92
N GLU A 18 -7.75 -1.29 5.99
CA GLU A 18 -8.30 -1.74 7.26
C GLU A 18 -9.68 -1.10 7.49
N ALA A 19 -10.67 -1.92 7.82
CA ALA A 19 -12.04 -1.51 8.09
C ALA A 19 -12.63 -2.36 9.24
N GLY A 20 -12.13 -2.14 10.46
CA GLY A 20 -12.52 -2.94 11.64
C GLY A 20 -12.02 -4.38 11.52
N GLU A 21 -12.94 -5.35 11.56
CA GLU A 21 -12.62 -6.78 11.41
C GLU A 21 -12.43 -7.22 9.94
N SER A 22 -12.67 -6.32 8.99
CA SER A 22 -12.51 -6.58 7.56
C SER A 22 -11.38 -5.75 6.96
N GLY A 23 -10.84 -6.22 5.85
CA GLY A 23 -9.79 -5.50 5.13
C GLY A 23 -9.52 -6.12 3.77
N ALA A 24 -8.66 -5.45 3.01
CA ALA A 24 -8.18 -5.92 1.73
C ALA A 24 -6.73 -5.52 1.56
N SER A 25 -5.97 -6.27 0.78
CA SER A 25 -4.61 -5.91 0.42
C SER A 25 -4.24 -6.45 -0.95
N GLY A 26 -3.19 -5.89 -1.52
CA GLY A 26 -2.67 -6.32 -2.80
C GLY A 26 -1.23 -5.87 -3.00
N VAL A 27 -0.59 -6.47 -4.01
CA VAL A 27 0.79 -6.18 -4.40
C VAL A 27 0.79 -5.84 -5.89
N ILE A 28 1.38 -4.71 -6.25
CA ILE A 28 1.47 -4.23 -7.63
C ILE A 28 2.79 -3.48 -7.82
N ASN A 29 3.25 -3.30 -9.06
CA ASN A 29 4.53 -2.65 -9.37
C ASN A 29 4.37 -1.23 -9.96
N ASP A 30 3.16 -0.68 -9.93
CA ASP A 30 2.84 0.66 -10.43
C ASP A 30 2.14 1.47 -9.34
N GLU A 31 2.65 2.66 -9.04
CA GLU A 31 2.19 3.47 -7.91
C GLU A 31 0.76 3.98 -8.11
N ALA A 32 0.45 4.45 -9.32
CA ALA A 32 -0.87 4.97 -9.65
C ALA A 32 -1.94 3.86 -9.62
N ALA A 33 -1.59 2.66 -10.09
CA ALA A 33 -2.45 1.50 -10.00
C ALA A 33 -2.61 1.02 -8.55
N ALA A 34 -1.55 1.05 -7.74
CA ALA A 34 -1.62 0.71 -6.31
C ALA A 34 -2.57 1.64 -5.56
N GLU A 35 -2.42 2.95 -5.76
CA GLU A 35 -3.30 3.95 -5.16
C GLU A 35 -4.75 3.75 -5.61
N LYS A 36 -4.96 3.55 -6.91
CA LYS A 36 -6.31 3.37 -7.47
C LYS A 36 -7.00 2.12 -6.91
N ASP A 37 -6.30 0.99 -6.83
CA ASP A 37 -6.87 -0.25 -6.30
C ASP A 37 -7.13 -0.14 -4.80
N MET A 38 -6.23 0.49 -4.05
CA MET A 38 -6.42 0.80 -2.63
C MET A 38 -7.67 1.66 -2.41
N LEU A 39 -7.83 2.76 -3.16
CA LEU A 39 -9.00 3.64 -3.03
C LEU A 39 -10.29 2.94 -3.44
N ARG A 40 -10.24 2.09 -4.47
CA ARG A 40 -11.39 1.27 -4.90
C ARG A 40 -11.80 0.28 -3.81
N ALA A 41 -10.84 -0.38 -3.17
CA ALA A 41 -11.10 -1.29 -2.07
C ALA A 41 -11.65 -0.54 -0.85
N LEU A 42 -11.05 0.60 -0.49
CA LEU A 42 -11.50 1.45 0.62
C LEU A 42 -12.93 1.95 0.42
N ALA A 43 -13.32 2.27 -0.83
CA ALA A 43 -14.66 2.73 -1.16
C ALA A 43 -15.77 1.70 -0.87
N ALA A 44 -15.44 0.41 -0.75
CA ALA A 44 -16.40 -0.64 -0.39
C ALA A 44 -16.81 -0.57 1.09
N PHE A 45 -16.06 0.15 1.93
CA PHE A 45 -16.33 0.29 3.36
C PHE A 45 -16.94 1.65 3.68
N ARG A 46 -17.78 1.69 4.73
CA ARG A 46 -18.34 2.95 5.24
C ARG A 46 -17.27 3.77 5.99
N ASN A 47 -16.44 3.08 6.77
CA ASN A 47 -15.32 3.63 7.51
C ASN A 47 -14.09 2.72 7.30
N GLY A 48 -12.91 3.30 7.29
CA GLY A 48 -11.66 2.56 7.20
C GLY A 48 -10.48 3.47 6.86
N ARG A 49 -9.31 2.86 6.74
CA ARG A 49 -8.10 3.54 6.29
C ARG A 49 -7.36 2.66 5.29
N GLY A 50 -6.65 3.27 4.37
CA GLY A 50 -5.84 2.60 3.37
C GLY A 50 -4.45 3.22 3.26
N ARG A 51 -3.47 2.43 2.85
CA ARG A 51 -2.09 2.87 2.72
C ARG A 51 -1.41 2.13 1.59
N VAL A 52 -0.53 2.84 0.88
CA VAL A 52 0.39 2.27 -0.10
C VAL A 52 1.81 2.47 0.40
N ARG A 53 2.60 1.41 0.41
CA ARG A 53 3.99 1.41 0.86
C ARG A 53 4.87 0.65 -0.12
N TYR A 54 6.12 1.07 -0.26
CA TYR A 54 7.09 0.23 -0.96
C TYR A 54 7.31 -1.07 -0.21
N ALA A 55 7.59 -2.13 -0.93
CA ALA A 55 8.03 -3.40 -0.39
C ALA A 55 9.13 -3.96 -1.28
N ARG A 56 10.14 -4.59 -0.66
CA ARG A 56 11.17 -5.32 -1.38
C ARG A 56 11.14 -6.78 -0.96
N LEU A 57 11.17 -7.68 -1.93
CA LEU A 57 11.44 -9.10 -1.65
C LEU A 57 12.92 -9.23 -1.25
N ALA A 58 13.17 -9.58 0.01
CA ALA A 58 14.51 -9.88 0.48
C ALA A 58 14.67 -11.41 0.58
N PRO A 59 15.78 -11.98 0.10
CA PRO A 59 16.06 -13.40 0.31
C PRO A 59 16.23 -13.67 1.81
N ALA A 60 15.41 -14.58 2.37
CA ALA A 60 15.59 -15.09 3.72
C ALA A 60 16.33 -16.44 3.68
N PRO A 61 17.12 -16.78 4.72
CA PRO A 61 17.75 -18.10 4.80
C PRO A 61 16.66 -19.18 4.84
N GLY A 62 16.60 -20.04 3.81
CA GLY A 62 15.62 -21.12 3.70
C GLY A 62 14.63 -21.04 2.52
N ALA A 63 14.86 -20.18 1.53
CA ALA A 63 14.08 -20.06 0.28
C ALA A 63 12.66 -19.47 0.41
N VAL A 64 12.30 -18.98 1.60
CA VAL A 64 11.13 -18.11 1.78
C VAL A 64 11.59 -16.66 1.56
N TYR A 65 10.86 -15.89 0.77
CA TYR A 65 11.13 -14.47 0.63
C TYR A 65 10.35 -13.70 1.69
N ASP A 66 11.02 -12.78 2.39
CA ASP A 66 10.37 -11.85 3.31
C ASP A 66 10.08 -10.52 2.60
N TYR A 67 8.90 -9.96 2.83
CA TYR A 67 8.58 -8.59 2.41
C TYR A 67 9.18 -7.60 3.40
N ARG A 68 10.17 -6.84 2.96
CA ARG A 68 10.66 -5.67 3.69
C ARG A 68 9.88 -4.46 3.26
N TYR A 69 8.98 -4.00 4.14
CA TYR A 69 8.22 -2.78 3.92
C TYR A 69 9.12 -1.55 4.06
N GLY A 70 9.04 -0.65 3.10
CA GLY A 70 9.71 0.64 3.06
C GLY A 70 8.74 1.79 3.30
N THR A 71 9.07 2.95 2.73
CA THR A 71 8.33 4.21 2.88
C THR A 71 6.86 4.08 2.47
N THR A 72 5.96 4.62 3.29
CA THR A 72 4.56 4.87 2.92
C THR A 72 4.49 6.04 1.94
N LEU A 73 3.86 5.81 0.80
CA LEU A 73 3.69 6.82 -0.26
C LEU A 73 2.42 7.62 -0.11
N ILE A 74 1.34 6.95 0.27
CA ILE A 74 0.04 7.58 0.46
C ILE A 74 -0.71 6.87 1.56
N THR A 75 -1.42 7.67 2.34
CA THR A 75 -2.40 7.21 3.31
C THR A 75 -3.76 7.79 2.92
N ALA A 76 -4.83 7.02 3.06
CA ALA A 76 -6.19 7.48 2.86
C ALA A 76 -7.03 7.10 4.07
N HIS A 77 -7.92 7.99 4.48
CA HIS A 77 -8.88 7.77 5.55
C HIS A 77 -10.28 7.93 4.98
N ARG A 78 -11.18 7.04 5.37
CA ARG A 78 -12.59 7.08 4.99
C ARG A 78 -13.45 7.09 6.23
N ALA A 79 -14.29 8.11 6.35
CA ALA A 79 -15.26 8.26 7.42
C ALA A 79 -16.60 8.67 6.83
N ASP A 80 -17.66 7.96 7.21
CA ASP A 80 -19.03 8.19 6.74
C ASP A 80 -19.14 8.30 5.20
N GLY A 81 -18.36 7.50 4.48
CA GLY A 81 -18.36 7.47 3.02
C GLY A 81 -17.56 8.58 2.32
N VAL A 82 -16.94 9.50 3.07
CA VAL A 82 -16.02 10.51 2.53
C VAL A 82 -14.60 10.00 2.66
N THR A 83 -13.81 10.07 1.58
CA THR A 83 -12.39 9.69 1.57
C THR A 83 -11.50 10.92 1.49
N VAL A 84 -10.51 10.98 2.36
CA VAL A 84 -9.43 11.97 2.37
C VAL A 84 -8.11 11.24 2.15
N SER A 85 -7.31 11.69 1.19
CA SER A 85 -6.00 11.10 0.87
C SER A 85 -4.88 12.09 1.18
N VAL A 86 -3.81 11.60 1.78
CA VAL A 86 -2.63 12.37 2.18
C VAL A 86 -1.38 11.68 1.65
N ALA A 87 -0.53 12.41 0.94
CA ALA A 87 0.77 11.91 0.53
C ALA A 87 1.66 11.70 1.76
N GLY A 88 2.36 10.56 1.82
CA GLY A 88 3.21 10.14 2.92
C GLY A 88 2.50 9.31 4.00
N ASP A 89 3.20 9.11 5.11
CA ASP A 89 2.72 8.33 6.25
C ASP A 89 1.89 9.21 7.19
N ALA A 90 0.57 9.05 7.13
CA ALA A 90 -0.38 9.61 8.08
C ALA A 90 -1.24 8.50 8.71
N TRP A 91 -0.71 7.28 8.70
CA TRP A 91 -1.43 6.06 9.09
C TRP A 91 -1.78 6.05 10.57
N GLU A 92 -0.87 6.55 11.40
CA GLU A 92 -1.00 6.65 12.87
C GLU A 92 -1.64 7.98 13.31
N ASP A 93 -1.77 8.97 12.42
CA ASP A 93 -2.23 10.32 12.75
C ASP A 93 -3.76 10.47 12.68
N ALA A 94 -4.46 9.47 12.15
CA ALA A 94 -5.93 9.41 12.20
C ALA A 94 -6.41 8.87 13.55
N LEU A 95 -6.41 9.75 14.55
CA LEU A 95 -7.16 9.61 15.79
C LEU A 95 -8.37 10.55 15.79
#